data_AF-A0A937XD59-F1
#
_entry.id   AF-A0A937XD59-F1
#
_cell.length_a   1.000
_cell.length_b   1.000
_cell.length_c   1.000
_cell.angle_alpha   90.00
_cell.angle_beta   90.00
_cell.angle_gamma   90.00
#
_symmetry.space_group_name_H-M   'P 1'
#
loop_
_entity.id
_entity.type
_entity.pdbx_description
1 polymer ?
#
loop_
_entity_poly.entity_id
_entity_poly.type
_entity_poly.pdbx_seq_one_letter_code
_entity_poly.pdbx_strand_id
1 'polypeptide(L)'
;ALLFSGSHDCVTPPADHQIPMYQALAADCRALVSLTGGSHCQFAEQSTICELGEGGCTPPSISRGEQHALTLQLLLPWLRHTLKQAPGAWGEFQALLEGLGGITFLLDCAPAAMVFDPTSPGRPGATAPRLQAELWPNPAAGPVEIRFRLAGEERLTVDVWSVGGRRVRTLLDGRVAEGAQRLVWDGLDGQARRVPAGLYWVRVRTPRDSDARPLLKIR
;
A
#
# COMPACT_ATOMS: atom_id res chain seq x y z
N ALA A 1 -7.31 1.93 -1.43
CA ALA A 1 -6.84 3.19 -0.84
C ALA A 1 -7.64 3.47 0.43
N LEU A 2 -7.05 4.14 1.41
CA LEU A 2 -7.75 4.55 2.64
C LEU A 2 -7.44 6.02 2.90
N LEU A 3 -8.48 6.81 3.07
CA LEU A 3 -8.41 8.25 3.32
C LEU A 3 -9.09 8.55 4.64
N PHE A 4 -8.52 9.49 5.39
CA PHE A 4 -9.08 10.00 6.63
C PHE A 4 -9.34 11.50 6.51
N SER A 5 -10.39 11.96 7.18
CA SER A 5 -10.74 13.37 7.31
C SER A 5 -11.34 13.64 8.68
N GLY A 6 -11.22 14.87 9.16
CA GLY A 6 -11.97 15.35 10.32
C GLY A 6 -13.23 16.07 9.84
N SER A 7 -14.38 15.82 10.46
CA SER A 7 -15.62 16.53 10.10
C SER A 7 -15.62 18.01 10.47
N HIS A 8 -14.73 18.45 11.38
CA HIS A 8 -14.47 19.85 11.70
C HIS A 8 -13.20 20.39 11.03
N ASP A 9 -12.62 19.65 10.07
CA ASP A 9 -11.50 20.16 9.26
C ASP A 9 -11.99 21.35 8.42
N CYS A 10 -11.59 22.56 8.80
CA CYS A 10 -11.87 23.78 8.05
C CYS A 10 -10.65 24.31 7.28
N VAL A 11 -9.46 23.71 7.50
CA VAL A 11 -8.22 24.07 6.80
C VAL A 11 -8.21 23.44 5.41
N THR A 12 -8.64 22.19 5.32
CA THR A 12 -8.92 21.47 4.07
C THR A 12 -10.28 20.80 4.19
N PRO A 13 -11.39 21.54 3.98
CA PRO A 13 -12.73 21.01 4.12
C PRO A 13 -12.96 19.72 3.30
N PRO A 14 -13.57 18.67 3.90
CA PRO A 14 -13.81 17.39 3.21
C PRO A 14 -14.52 17.51 1.87
N ALA A 15 -15.47 18.45 1.75
CA ALA A 15 -16.22 18.70 0.52
C ALA A 15 -15.33 19.18 -0.64
N ASP A 16 -14.28 19.95 -0.33
CA ASP A 16 -13.43 20.59 -1.33
C ASP A 16 -12.15 19.77 -1.61
N HIS A 17 -11.78 18.85 -0.71
CA HIS A 17 -10.51 18.13 -0.78
C HIS A 17 -10.66 16.60 -0.74
N GLN A 18 -10.97 16.02 0.42
CA GLN A 18 -10.90 14.57 0.62
C GLN A 18 -11.97 13.82 -0.19
N ILE A 19 -13.16 14.41 -0.39
CA ILE A 19 -14.22 13.82 -1.23
C ILE A 19 -13.83 13.83 -2.72
N PRO A 20 -13.42 14.96 -3.33
CA PRO A 20 -12.89 14.96 -4.70
C PRO A 20 -11.70 14.01 -4.89
N MET A 21 -10.77 13.98 -3.93
CA MET A 21 -9.65 13.03 -3.95
C MET A 21 -10.16 11.59 -3.95
N TYR A 22 -11.10 11.25 -3.07
CA TYR A 22 -11.71 9.92 -3.02
C TYR A 22 -12.36 9.51 -4.34
N GLN A 23 -13.13 10.41 -4.95
CA GLN A 23 -13.81 10.18 -6.23
C GLN A 23 -12.83 10.00 -7.40
N ALA A 24 -11.69 10.69 -7.36
CA ALA A 24 -10.67 10.63 -8.41
C ALA A 24 -9.74 9.40 -8.30
N LEU A 25 -9.80 8.62 -7.21
CA LEU A 25 -8.92 7.46 -7.03
C LEU A 25 -9.30 6.31 -7.95
N ALA A 26 -8.35 5.89 -8.78
CA ALA A 26 -8.44 4.70 -9.63
C ALA A 26 -8.28 3.36 -8.87
N ALA A 27 -8.41 3.36 -7.53
CA ALA A 27 -8.25 2.14 -6.74
C ALA A 27 -9.53 1.28 -6.81
N ASP A 28 -9.36 -0.03 -7.07
CA ASP A 28 -10.45 -1.02 -7.14
C ASP A 28 -11.21 -1.18 -5.81
N CYS A 29 -10.54 -0.86 -4.71
CA CYS A 29 -11.12 -0.79 -3.38
C CYS A 29 -10.60 0.45 -2.67
N ARG A 30 -11.50 1.34 -2.30
CA ARG A 30 -11.22 2.61 -1.62
C ARG A 30 -12.22 2.86 -0.48
N ALA A 31 -11.70 3.44 0.59
CA ALA A 31 -12.52 3.91 1.72
C ALA A 31 -12.15 5.35 2.05
N LEU A 32 -13.15 6.16 2.34
CA LEU A 32 -13.00 7.49 2.96
C LEU A 32 -13.70 7.44 4.32
N VAL A 33 -12.94 7.67 5.39
CA VAL A 33 -13.44 7.73 6.76
C VAL A 33 -13.39 9.18 7.24
N SER A 34 -14.51 9.68 7.74
CA SER A 34 -14.59 11.00 8.37
C SER A 34 -14.85 10.82 9.88
N LEU A 35 -13.95 11.36 10.70
CA LEU A 35 -14.02 11.31 12.15
C LEU A 35 -14.93 12.44 12.64
N THR A 36 -16.04 12.06 13.28
CA THR A 36 -17.03 13.01 13.81
C THR A 36 -16.41 13.83 14.94
N GLY A 37 -16.42 15.16 14.81
CA GLY A 37 -15.79 16.08 15.76
C GLY A 37 -14.28 16.26 15.60
N GLY A 38 -13.62 15.54 14.69
CA GLY A 38 -12.17 15.65 14.48
C GLY A 38 -11.76 16.89 13.67
N SER A 39 -10.59 17.45 13.97
CA SER A 39 -9.99 18.61 13.27
C SER A 39 -8.86 18.20 12.32
N HIS A 40 -8.28 19.16 11.61
CA HIS A 40 -7.17 18.94 10.68
C HIS A 40 -5.87 18.61 11.43
N CYS A 41 -5.50 19.46 12.37
CA CYS A 41 -4.22 19.41 13.05
C CYS A 41 -4.12 18.27 14.06
N GLN A 42 -5.25 17.73 14.53
CA GLN A 42 -5.28 16.58 15.43
C GLN A 42 -4.90 15.25 14.79
N PHE A 43 -4.61 15.20 13.49
CA PHE A 43 -3.94 14.04 12.86
C PHE A 43 -2.42 14.04 13.07
N ALA A 44 -1.84 15.19 13.45
CA ALA A 44 -0.40 15.34 13.71
C ALA A 44 -0.11 15.37 15.22
N GLU A 45 1.16 15.49 15.59
CA GLU A 45 1.54 15.81 16.97
C GLU A 45 1.19 17.27 17.30
N GLN A 46 1.05 17.58 18.59
CA GLN A 46 0.74 18.94 19.03
C GLN A 46 1.76 19.97 18.53
N SER A 47 1.26 21.04 17.91
CA SER A 47 2.08 22.11 17.35
C SER A 47 1.33 23.43 17.42
N THR A 48 1.98 24.45 17.98
CA THR A 48 1.43 25.81 18.10
C THR A 48 1.14 26.45 16.74
N ILE A 49 1.96 26.16 15.72
CA ILE A 49 1.74 26.66 14.36
C ILE A 49 0.46 26.05 13.77
N CYS A 50 0.20 24.79 14.07
CA CYS A 50 -0.99 24.10 13.58
C CYS A 50 -2.25 24.64 14.27
N GLU A 51 -2.21 24.79 15.60
CA GLU A 51 -3.33 25.35 16.38
C GLU A 51 -3.66 26.80 15.98
N LEU A 52 -2.64 27.62 15.68
CA LEU A 52 -2.85 28.97 15.14
C LEU A 52 -3.52 28.94 13.76
N GLY A 53 -3.14 27.98 12.90
CA GLY A 53 -3.74 27.78 11.59
C GLY A 53 -5.22 27.39 11.64
N GLU A 54 -5.68 26.82 12.75
CA GLU A 54 -7.08 26.46 12.98
C GLU A 54 -7.86 27.51 13.77
N GLY A 55 -7.29 28.68 14.07
CA GLY A 55 -7.92 29.68 14.94
C GLY A 55 -9.27 30.22 14.47
N GLY A 56 -9.62 30.04 13.20
CA GLY A 56 -10.94 30.37 12.63
C GLY A 56 -11.90 29.18 12.48
N CYS A 57 -11.47 27.97 12.83
CA CYS A 57 -12.26 26.76 12.71
C CYS A 57 -13.20 26.54 13.90
N THR A 58 -14.25 25.76 13.67
CA THR A 58 -15.00 25.15 14.77
C THR A 58 -14.04 24.26 15.58
N PRO A 59 -13.94 24.44 16.91
CA PRO A 59 -13.08 23.60 17.73
C PRO A 59 -13.48 22.12 17.59
N PRO A 60 -12.51 21.20 17.68
CA PRO A 60 -12.81 19.79 17.68
C PRO A 60 -13.63 19.39 18.92
N SER A 61 -14.54 18.43 18.75
CA SER A 61 -15.32 17.87 19.86
C SER A 61 -14.76 16.54 20.39
N ILE A 62 -13.64 16.07 19.84
CA ILE A 62 -12.86 14.94 20.34
C ILE A 62 -11.42 15.37 20.61
N SER A 63 -10.76 14.70 21.56
CA SER A 63 -9.34 14.96 21.86
C SER A 63 -8.40 14.39 20.79
N ARG A 64 -7.14 14.86 20.79
CA ARG A 64 -6.12 14.40 19.83
C ARG A 64 -5.86 12.91 20.00
N GLY A 65 -5.81 12.45 21.25
CA GLY A 65 -5.65 11.04 21.59
C GLY A 65 -6.81 10.20 21.05
N GLU A 66 -8.05 10.66 21.19
CA GLU A 66 -9.23 9.96 20.62
C GLU A 66 -9.18 9.93 19.10
N GLN A 67 -8.85 11.06 18.43
CA GLN A 67 -8.72 11.11 16.98
C GLN A 67 -7.63 10.15 16.46
N HIS A 68 -6.47 10.12 17.12
CA HIS A 68 -5.40 9.17 16.82
C HIS A 68 -5.84 7.72 17.06
N ALA A 69 -6.53 7.44 18.16
CA ALA A 69 -6.99 6.10 18.50
C ALA A 69 -8.00 5.57 17.47
N LEU A 70 -8.99 6.38 17.07
CA LEU A 70 -9.96 6.01 16.03
C LEU A 70 -9.27 5.76 14.69
N THR A 71 -8.34 6.65 14.31
CA THR A 71 -7.56 6.51 13.07
C THR A 71 -6.76 5.20 13.06
N LEU A 72 -6.04 4.89 14.15
CA LEU A 72 -5.21 3.69 14.25
C LEU A 72 -6.04 2.40 14.30
N GLN A 73 -7.20 2.40 14.96
CA GLN A 73 -8.11 1.25 14.99
C GLN A 73 -8.50 0.80 13.58
N LEU A 74 -8.70 1.74 12.65
CA LEU A 74 -9.05 1.42 11.26
C LEU A 74 -7.81 1.22 10.38
N LEU A 75 -6.77 2.02 10.57
CA LEU A 75 -5.56 1.97 9.76
C LEU A 75 -4.80 0.66 9.92
N LEU A 76 -4.68 0.14 11.15
CA LEU A 76 -3.91 -1.07 11.43
C LEU A 76 -4.45 -2.33 10.74
N PRO A 77 -5.74 -2.71 10.85
CA PRO A 77 -6.28 -3.86 10.13
C PRO A 77 -6.24 -3.65 8.62
N TRP A 78 -6.45 -2.42 8.13
CA TRP A 78 -6.27 -2.10 6.71
C TRP A 78 -4.83 -2.37 6.24
N LEU A 79 -3.81 -1.88 6.97
CA LEU A 79 -2.40 -2.15 6.64
C LEU A 79 -2.05 -3.64 6.77
N ARG A 80 -2.61 -4.34 7.76
CA ARG A 80 -2.43 -5.80 7.91
C ARG A 80 -3.01 -6.56 6.73
N HIS A 81 -4.16 -6.15 6.22
CA HIS A 81 -4.74 -6.71 5.01
C HIS A 81 -3.90 -6.37 3.77
N THR A 82 -3.66 -5.08 3.51
CA THR A 82 -3.05 -4.60 2.26
C THR A 82 -1.57 -4.92 2.14
N LEU A 83 -0.80 -4.81 3.22
CA LEU A 83 0.66 -4.98 3.18
C LEU A 83 1.11 -6.38 3.61
N LYS A 84 0.37 -7.01 4.53
CA LYS A 84 0.77 -8.30 5.13
C LYS A 84 -0.09 -9.48 4.68
N GLN A 85 -1.17 -9.25 3.93
CA GLN A 85 -2.13 -10.29 3.56
C GLN A 85 -2.60 -11.11 4.77
N ALA A 86 -2.73 -10.47 5.93
CA ALA A 86 -3.05 -11.14 7.17
C ALA A 86 -4.47 -11.75 7.09
N PRO A 87 -4.65 -13.05 7.39
CA PRO A 87 -5.97 -13.68 7.38
C PRO A 87 -6.95 -12.97 8.31
N GLY A 88 -8.17 -12.74 7.86
CA GLY A 88 -9.23 -12.11 8.65
C GLY A 88 -9.12 -10.59 8.85
N ALA A 89 -7.98 -9.96 8.54
CA ALA A 89 -7.79 -8.52 8.76
C ALA A 89 -8.75 -7.63 7.95
N TRP A 90 -9.21 -8.10 6.79
CA TRP A 90 -10.25 -7.41 6.03
C TRP A 90 -11.61 -7.44 6.73
N GLY A 91 -12.01 -8.60 7.26
CA GLY A 91 -13.24 -8.73 8.03
C GLY A 91 -13.20 -7.91 9.32
N GLU A 92 -12.04 -7.85 9.99
CA GLU A 92 -11.80 -6.97 11.14
C GLU A 92 -11.99 -5.49 10.76
N PHE A 93 -11.42 -5.04 9.64
CA PHE A 93 -11.60 -3.67 9.14
C PHE A 93 -13.06 -3.35 8.81
N GLN A 94 -13.77 -4.24 8.11
CA GLN A 94 -15.19 -4.04 7.77
C GLN A 94 -16.07 -3.98 9.02
N ALA A 95 -15.86 -4.90 9.97
CA ALA A 95 -16.60 -4.90 11.23
C ALA A 95 -16.37 -3.61 12.03
N LEU A 96 -15.16 -3.05 11.98
CA LEU A 96 -14.87 -1.75 12.59
C LEU A 96 -15.53 -0.60 11.83
N LEU A 97 -15.54 -0.57 10.50
CA LEU A 97 -16.25 0.48 9.76
C LEU A 97 -17.74 0.53 10.14
N GLU A 98 -18.38 -0.64 10.27
CA GLU A 98 -19.82 -0.74 10.55
C GLU A 98 -20.16 -0.57 12.03
N GLY A 99 -19.26 -0.97 12.93
CA GLY A 99 -19.52 -1.04 14.37
C GLY A 99 -18.92 0.11 15.20
N LEU A 100 -17.97 0.86 14.67
CA LEU A 100 -17.26 1.89 15.42
C LEU A 100 -18.08 3.19 15.44
N GLY A 101 -18.38 3.68 16.63
CA GLY A 101 -19.03 4.98 16.82
C GLY A 101 -18.09 6.14 16.52
N GLY A 102 -18.66 7.32 16.24
CA GLY A 102 -17.87 8.54 16.04
C GLY A 102 -17.19 8.66 14.69
N ILE A 103 -17.59 7.84 13.71
CA ILE A 103 -17.16 7.96 12.31
C ILE A 103 -18.35 7.95 11.36
N THR A 104 -18.13 8.50 10.18
CA THR A 104 -18.91 8.21 8.97
C THR A 104 -17.96 7.71 7.90
N PHE A 105 -18.45 6.92 6.94
CA PHE A 105 -17.57 6.37 5.91
C PHE A 105 -18.26 6.19 4.57
N LEU A 106 -17.45 6.24 3.51
CA LEU A 106 -17.76 5.73 2.18
C LEU A 106 -16.84 4.54 1.92
N LEU A 107 -17.39 3.47 1.36
CA LEU A 107 -16.65 2.28 0.99
C LEU A 107 -17.05 1.85 -0.42
N ASP A 108 -16.17 2.12 -1.39
CA ASP A 108 -16.29 1.62 -2.75
C ASP A 108 -15.23 0.55 -2.95
N CYS A 109 -15.62 -0.69 -2.71
CA CYS A 109 -14.86 -1.86 -3.09
C CYS A 109 -15.72 -2.64 -4.06
N ALA A 110 -15.20 -2.85 -5.29
CA ALA A 110 -15.85 -3.76 -6.20
C ALA A 110 -16.07 -5.09 -5.44
N PRO A 111 -17.27 -5.70 -5.50
CA PRO A 111 -17.45 -6.99 -4.87
C PRO A 111 -16.34 -7.88 -5.42
N ALA A 112 -15.60 -8.53 -4.52
CA ALA A 112 -14.78 -9.67 -4.91
C ALA A 112 -15.69 -10.54 -5.78
N ALA A 113 -15.30 -10.80 -7.03
CA ALA A 113 -16.02 -11.71 -7.89
C ALA A 113 -16.04 -13.09 -7.21
N MET A 114 -17.02 -13.30 -6.35
CA MET A 114 -17.45 -14.54 -5.74
C MET A 114 -18.92 -14.70 -6.08
N VAL A 115 -19.20 -14.90 -7.36
CA VAL A 115 -20.31 -15.76 -7.76
C VAL A 115 -19.64 -16.95 -8.46
N PHE A 116 -19.44 -18.02 -7.71
CA PHE A 116 -19.15 -19.32 -8.29
C PHE A 116 -20.50 -19.89 -8.74
N ASP A 117 -20.86 -19.69 -10.00
CA ASP A 117 -22.00 -20.36 -10.64
C ASP A 117 -21.49 -21.68 -11.24
N PRO A 118 -21.83 -22.85 -10.66
CA PRO A 118 -21.35 -24.15 -11.14
C PRO A 118 -21.98 -24.59 -12.48
N THR A 119 -22.87 -23.80 -13.09
CA THR A 119 -23.59 -24.19 -14.32
C THR A 119 -23.37 -23.29 -15.53
N SER A 120 -22.58 -22.21 -15.41
CA SER A 120 -22.30 -21.35 -16.56
C SER A 120 -21.21 -21.95 -17.46
N PRO A 121 -21.43 -22.15 -18.78
CA PRO A 121 -20.38 -22.60 -19.69
C PRO A 121 -19.26 -21.55 -19.73
N GLY A 122 -18.06 -21.98 -19.35
CA GLY A 122 -16.91 -21.12 -19.12
C GLY A 122 -16.60 -20.17 -20.28
N ARG A 123 -16.45 -18.88 -19.95
CA ARG A 123 -15.90 -17.88 -20.86
C ARG A 123 -14.36 -17.98 -20.83
N PRO A 124 -13.67 -18.17 -21.97
CA PRO A 124 -12.21 -18.19 -21.99
C PRO A 124 -11.68 -16.77 -21.77
N GLY A 125 -11.02 -16.57 -20.62
CA GLY A 125 -10.42 -15.28 -20.28
C GLY A 125 -10.07 -15.13 -18.80
N ALA A 126 -9.52 -16.16 -18.17
CA ALA A 126 -8.86 -15.97 -16.89
C ALA A 126 -7.58 -15.17 -17.13
N THR A 127 -7.58 -13.87 -16.81
CA THR A 127 -6.36 -13.07 -16.70
C THR A 127 -5.42 -13.79 -15.73
N ALA A 128 -4.27 -14.22 -16.23
CA ALA A 128 -3.22 -14.83 -15.42
C ALA A 128 -2.90 -13.94 -14.20
N PRO A 129 -2.54 -14.52 -13.04
CA PRO A 129 -2.17 -13.73 -11.87
C PRO A 129 -1.06 -12.75 -12.24
N ARG A 130 -1.24 -11.47 -11.86
CA ARG A 130 -0.23 -10.42 -12.08
C ARG A 130 1.08 -10.81 -11.42
N LEU A 131 2.18 -10.46 -12.06
CA LEU A 131 3.52 -10.62 -11.52
C LEU A 131 3.64 -9.86 -10.20
N GLN A 132 3.96 -10.56 -9.12
CA GLN A 132 4.14 -9.95 -7.80
C GLN A 132 5.42 -10.50 -7.17
N ALA A 133 6.31 -9.58 -6.79
CA ALA A 133 7.56 -9.90 -6.12
C ALA A 133 7.44 -9.71 -4.60
N GLU A 134 8.06 -10.61 -3.85
CA GLU A 134 8.29 -10.50 -2.41
C GLU A 134 9.79 -10.37 -2.16
N LEU A 135 10.16 -9.46 -1.26
CA LEU A 135 11.55 -9.21 -0.86
C LEU A 135 11.73 -9.59 0.60
N TRP A 136 12.65 -10.51 0.88
CA TRP A 136 12.90 -10.95 2.26
C TRP A 136 14.39 -11.16 2.55
N PRO A 137 14.92 -10.61 3.66
CA PRO A 137 14.27 -9.70 4.59
C PRO A 137 14.12 -8.28 4.01
N ASN A 138 13.20 -7.49 4.57
CA ASN A 138 13.11 -6.04 4.34
C ASN A 138 12.55 -5.38 5.62
N PRO A 139 13.34 -4.59 6.38
CA PRO A 139 14.69 -4.10 6.08
C PRO A 139 15.78 -5.19 6.08
N ALA A 140 16.89 -4.97 5.35
CA ALA A 140 17.93 -5.97 5.13
C ALA A 140 19.35 -5.49 5.51
N ALA A 141 19.98 -6.15 6.49
CA ALA A 141 21.42 -6.01 6.77
C ALA A 141 22.28 -6.87 5.82
N GLY A 142 21.78 -8.06 5.44
CA GLY A 142 22.47 -9.03 4.60
C GLY A 142 21.93 -9.14 3.17
N PRO A 143 22.12 -10.32 2.53
CA PRO A 143 21.51 -10.67 1.26
C PRO A 143 19.98 -10.63 1.32
N VAL A 144 19.36 -10.36 0.17
CA VAL A 144 17.91 -10.25 0.01
C VAL A 144 17.44 -11.27 -1.01
N GLU A 145 16.48 -12.08 -0.60
CA GLU A 145 15.81 -13.01 -1.46
C GLU A 145 14.62 -12.34 -2.15
N ILE A 146 14.50 -12.57 -3.45
CA ILE A 146 13.47 -12.06 -4.33
C ILE A 146 12.67 -13.27 -4.81
N ARG A 147 11.40 -13.35 -4.41
CA ARG A 147 10.48 -14.43 -4.76
C ARG A 147 9.37 -13.90 -5.65
N PHE A 148 9.02 -14.65 -6.70
CA PHE A 148 7.87 -14.35 -7.55
C PHE A 148 7.47 -15.64 -8.30
N ARG A 149 6.32 -15.62 -8.96
CA ARG A 149 5.83 -16.75 -9.78
C ARG A 149 5.54 -16.29 -11.20
N LEU A 150 5.98 -17.07 -12.18
CA LEU A 150 5.69 -16.85 -13.59
C LEU A 150 4.54 -17.77 -14.04
N ALA A 151 3.62 -17.23 -14.83
CA ALA A 151 2.48 -17.98 -15.37
C ALA A 151 2.80 -18.77 -16.65
N GLY A 152 3.98 -18.56 -17.23
CA GLY A 152 4.47 -19.27 -18.40
C GLY A 152 5.95 -19.01 -18.59
N GLU A 153 6.60 -19.76 -19.48
CA GLU A 153 7.98 -19.46 -19.87
C GLU A 153 8.02 -18.11 -20.61
N GLU A 154 8.79 -17.17 -20.07
CA GLU A 154 8.94 -15.85 -20.70
C GLU A 154 10.31 -15.23 -20.43
N ARG A 155 10.63 -14.17 -21.19
CA ARG A 155 11.81 -13.36 -20.90
C ARG A 155 11.56 -12.56 -19.63
N LEU A 156 12.54 -12.55 -18.75
CA LEU A 156 12.49 -11.91 -17.45
C LEU A 156 13.73 -11.02 -17.28
N THR A 157 13.51 -9.80 -16.81
CA THR A 157 14.58 -8.93 -16.34
C THR A 157 14.33 -8.56 -14.88
N VAL A 158 15.34 -8.74 -14.03
CA VAL A 158 15.33 -8.34 -12.62
C VAL A 158 16.46 -7.36 -12.36
N ASP A 159 16.10 -6.13 -12.02
CA ASP A 159 17.03 -5.02 -11.82
C ASP A 159 16.91 -4.44 -10.42
N VAL A 160 18.02 -4.02 -9.84
CA VAL A 160 18.08 -3.21 -8.61
C VAL A 160 18.39 -1.76 -8.97
N TRP A 161 17.62 -0.82 -8.43
CA TRP A 161 17.73 0.62 -8.69
C TRP A 161 17.93 1.39 -7.40
N SER A 162 18.70 2.47 -7.47
CA SER A 162 18.80 3.47 -6.40
C SER A 162 17.65 4.48 -6.49
N VAL A 163 17.40 5.22 -5.41
CA VAL A 163 16.40 6.31 -5.38
C VAL A 163 16.63 7.38 -6.45
N GLY A 164 17.89 7.62 -6.84
CA GLY A 164 18.24 8.57 -7.89
C GLY A 164 18.01 8.05 -9.31
N GLY A 165 17.34 6.92 -9.50
CA GLY A 165 17.08 6.33 -10.82
C GLY A 165 18.30 5.68 -11.47
N ARG A 166 19.44 5.57 -10.77
CA ARG A 166 20.61 4.83 -11.27
C ARG A 166 20.41 3.33 -11.04
N ARG A 167 20.54 2.53 -12.11
CA ARG A 167 20.58 1.07 -12.03
C ARG A 167 21.85 0.64 -11.29
N VAL A 168 21.66 -0.09 -10.21
CA VAL A 168 22.72 -0.60 -9.34
C VAL A 168 23.29 -1.89 -9.90
N ARG A 169 22.41 -2.84 -10.24
CA ARG A 169 22.79 -4.15 -10.79
C ARG A 169 21.61 -4.80 -11.50
N THR A 170 21.86 -5.50 -12.60
CA THR A 170 20.92 -6.46 -13.18
C THR A 170 21.25 -7.84 -12.61
N LEU A 171 20.28 -8.47 -11.95
CA LEU A 171 20.44 -9.78 -11.32
C LEU A 171 20.15 -10.91 -12.30
N LEU A 172 19.24 -10.66 -13.23
CA LEU A 172 18.83 -11.62 -14.25
C LEU A 172 18.32 -10.88 -15.47
N ASP A 173 18.73 -11.33 -16.66
CA ASP A 173 18.12 -10.96 -17.94
C ASP A 173 18.17 -12.18 -18.87
N GLY A 174 17.04 -12.87 -19.04
CA GLY A 174 17.01 -14.11 -19.81
C GLY A 174 15.63 -14.76 -19.85
N ARG A 175 15.50 -15.89 -20.53
CA ARG A 175 14.28 -16.72 -20.49
C ARG A 175 14.28 -17.58 -19.24
N VAL A 176 13.12 -17.68 -18.60
CA VAL A 176 12.93 -18.45 -17.38
C VAL A 176 11.65 -19.28 -17.51
N ALA A 177 11.72 -20.52 -17.04
CA ALA A 177 10.58 -21.42 -17.03
C ALA A 177 9.43 -20.89 -16.17
N GLU A 178 8.24 -21.42 -16.42
CA GLU A 178 7.08 -21.15 -15.57
C GLU A 178 7.30 -21.61 -14.12
N GLY A 179 6.47 -21.10 -13.21
CA GLY A 179 6.47 -21.53 -11.82
C GLY A 179 7.22 -20.59 -10.88
N ALA A 180 7.54 -21.09 -9.68
CA ALA A 180 8.12 -20.30 -8.61
C ALA A 180 9.60 -20.01 -8.87
N GLN A 181 9.96 -18.73 -8.80
CA GLN A 181 11.30 -18.23 -9.03
C GLN A 181 11.89 -17.65 -7.74
N ARG A 182 13.19 -17.88 -7.56
CA ARG A 182 13.96 -17.43 -6.40
C ARG A 182 15.29 -16.86 -6.86
N LEU A 183 15.51 -15.58 -6.60
CA LEU A 183 16.78 -14.90 -6.86
C LEU A 183 17.32 -14.33 -5.55
N VAL A 184 18.63 -14.15 -5.47
CA VAL A 184 19.28 -13.54 -4.31
C VAL A 184 20.12 -12.36 -4.78
N TRP A 185 19.90 -11.21 -4.14
CA TRP A 185 20.81 -10.08 -4.24
C TRP A 185 21.71 -10.05 -3.00
N ASP A 186 23.01 -10.12 -3.23
CA ASP A 186 24.07 -10.08 -2.22
C ASP A 186 24.35 -8.69 -1.63
N GLY A 187 23.68 -7.64 -2.12
CA GLY A 187 23.92 -6.25 -1.72
C GLY A 187 25.12 -5.61 -2.45
N LEU A 188 25.57 -6.19 -3.57
CA LEU A 188 26.64 -5.63 -4.40
C LEU A 188 26.10 -4.92 -5.64
N ASP A 189 26.80 -3.89 -6.11
CA ASP A 189 26.57 -3.24 -7.40
C ASP A 189 27.15 -4.04 -8.58
N GLY A 190 26.97 -3.54 -9.80
CA GLY A 190 27.52 -4.16 -11.01
C GLY A 190 29.05 -4.21 -11.09
N GLN A 191 29.77 -3.57 -10.15
CA GLN A 191 31.23 -3.61 -10.01
C GLN A 191 31.67 -4.43 -8.79
N ALA A 192 30.77 -5.27 -8.24
CA ALA A 192 31.00 -6.09 -7.06
C ALA A 192 31.34 -5.31 -5.77
N ARG A 193 30.95 -4.03 -5.69
CA ARG A 193 31.14 -3.20 -4.48
C ARG A 193 29.87 -3.22 -3.63
N ARG A 194 30.04 -3.25 -2.31
CA ARG A 194 28.91 -3.12 -1.37
C ARG A 194 28.20 -1.79 -1.56
N VAL A 195 26.88 -1.85 -1.67
CA VAL A 195 26.06 -0.65 -1.72
C VAL A 195 25.89 -0.05 -0.32
N PRO A 196 25.73 1.28 -0.20
CA PRO A 196 25.47 1.90 1.09
C PRO A 196 24.08 1.52 1.63
N ALA A 197 23.88 1.66 2.95
CA ALA A 197 22.55 1.66 3.55
C ALA A 197 21.69 2.75 2.90
N GLY A 198 20.40 2.48 2.70
CA GLY A 198 19.50 3.39 2.00
C GLY A 198 18.35 2.66 1.33
N LEU A 199 17.51 3.44 0.62
CA LEU A 199 16.34 2.96 -0.09
C LEU A 199 16.69 2.59 -1.54
N TYR A 200 16.27 1.39 -1.94
CA TYR A 200 16.43 0.82 -3.26
C TYR A 200 15.09 0.30 -3.79
N TRP A 201 15.02 0.03 -5.09
CA TRP A 201 13.88 -0.65 -5.72
C TRP A 201 14.36 -1.88 -6.45
N VAL A 202 13.71 -3.01 -6.20
CA VAL A 202 13.85 -4.20 -7.03
C VAL A 202 12.71 -4.19 -8.03
N ARG A 203 13.04 -4.18 -9.32
CA ARG A 203 12.08 -4.22 -10.42
C ARG A 203 12.17 -5.56 -11.13
N VAL A 204 11.07 -6.31 -11.16
CA VAL A 204 10.89 -7.56 -11.90
C VAL A 204 10.00 -7.26 -13.09
N ARG A 205 10.42 -7.63 -14.31
CA ARG A 205 9.73 -7.25 -15.54
C ARG A 205 9.75 -8.39 -16.55
N THR A 206 8.60 -8.60 -17.18
CA THR A 206 8.44 -9.45 -18.36
C THR A 206 7.90 -8.61 -19.53
N PRO A 207 7.70 -9.18 -20.74
CA PRO A 207 7.05 -8.45 -21.84
C PRO A 207 5.60 -8.04 -21.54
N ARG A 208 4.94 -8.73 -20.59
CA ARG A 208 3.50 -8.57 -20.33
C ARG A 208 3.20 -7.82 -19.04
N ASP A 209 4.13 -7.84 -18.07
CA ASP A 209 3.89 -7.27 -16.74
C ASP A 209 5.18 -6.77 -16.09
N SER A 210 5.05 -5.93 -15.06
CA SER A 210 6.17 -5.50 -14.23
C SER A 210 5.72 -5.18 -12.81
N ASP A 211 6.55 -5.53 -11.84
CA ASP A 211 6.39 -5.15 -10.43
C ASP A 211 7.66 -4.48 -9.92
N ALA A 212 7.50 -3.53 -9.00
CA ALA A 212 8.60 -2.85 -8.35
C ALA A 212 8.35 -2.77 -6.85
N ARG A 213 9.30 -3.27 -6.06
CA ARG A 213 9.20 -3.32 -4.60
C ARG A 213 10.28 -2.48 -3.94
N PRO A 214 9.94 -1.62 -2.97
CA PRO A 214 10.93 -0.87 -2.21
C PRO A 214 11.71 -1.81 -1.30
N LEU A 215 13.00 -1.56 -1.14
CA LEU A 215 13.92 -2.33 -0.31
C LEU A 215 14.76 -1.39 0.54
N LEU A 216 14.67 -1.52 1.86
CA LEU A 216 15.49 -0.77 2.78
C LEU A 216 16.74 -1.57 3.16
N LYS A 217 17.91 -1.11 2.72
CA LYS A 217 19.20 -1.64 3.18
C LYS A 217 19.63 -0.91 4.46
N ILE A 218 19.96 -1.68 5.48
CA ILE A 218 20.56 -1.21 6.74
C ILE A 218 21.99 -1.73 6.87
N ARG A 219 22.78 -1.12 7.76
CA ARG A 219 24.15 -1.56 8.04
C ARG A 219 24.14 -2.90 8.79
#